data_AF-A0A968HQA0-F1
#
_entry.id   AF-A0A968HQA0-F1
#
_cell.length_a   1.000
_cell.length_b   1.000
_cell.length_c   1.000
_cell.angle_alpha   90.00
_cell.angle_beta   90.00
_cell.angle_gamma   90.00
#
_symmetry.space_group_name_H-M   'P 1'
#
loop_
_entity.id
_entity.type
_entity.pdbx_description
1 polymer ?
#
loop_
_entity_poly.entity_id
_entity_poly.type
_entity_poly.pdbx_seq_one_letter_code
_entity_poly.pdbx_strand_id
1 'polypeptide(L)'
;MVRATTPATNNDLAASMDTALDTAAAALGSLDGVVVPSSITSSTNTVTFEIADGLPSGTVTVSDPETPDGLEIERTDADVGSALLANSYNRTSLWYHPTDADLLAERVMSRCFGTNLDQQQLSWGYKQLVGVTGTTTLSSTTANALRNVNVNYFAPTVSSQGQISSAFTAPGWVSAGIAGQGTPIAAITSVDWMHARLEEGLLNMFLREPNAIFLDKDGIGRAESVVRDVFATGLAADHLSNTVVRPVKTMRAW
;
A
#
# COMPACT_ATOMS: atom_id res chain seq x y z
N MET A 1 -3.86 -38.70 -26.20
CA MET A 1 -4.10 -39.00 -24.77
C MET A 1 -3.01 -38.30 -23.97
N VAL A 2 -3.28 -37.12 -23.43
CA VAL A 2 -2.27 -36.28 -22.76
C VAL A 2 -2.17 -36.73 -21.31
N ARG A 3 -1.02 -37.29 -20.90
CA ARG A 3 -0.74 -37.58 -19.49
C ARG A 3 -0.54 -36.25 -18.78
N ALA A 4 -1.40 -35.95 -17.81
CA ALA A 4 -1.15 -34.90 -16.85
C ALA A 4 0.12 -35.26 -16.06
N THR A 5 1.17 -34.45 -16.19
CA THR A 5 2.33 -34.52 -15.30
C THR A 5 1.94 -33.82 -14.00
N THR A 6 1.98 -34.56 -12.90
CA THR A 6 1.76 -34.04 -11.54
C THR A 6 2.69 -32.83 -11.31
N PRO A 7 2.19 -31.70 -10.76
CA PRO A 7 3.03 -30.57 -10.40
C PRO A 7 4.10 -31.02 -9.40
N ALA A 8 5.33 -30.51 -9.54
CA ALA A 8 6.39 -30.74 -8.57
C ALA A 8 5.93 -30.22 -7.19
N THR A 9 6.12 -31.05 -6.19
CA THR A 9 5.82 -30.79 -4.78
C THR A 9 7.06 -30.30 -4.06
N ASN A 10 6.90 -29.76 -2.86
CA ASN A 10 8.05 -29.40 -2.00
C ASN A 10 8.96 -30.61 -1.71
N ASN A 11 8.44 -31.85 -1.80
CA ASN A 11 9.24 -33.06 -1.65
C ASN A 11 10.19 -33.29 -2.84
N ASP A 12 9.82 -32.88 -4.04
CA ASP A 12 10.67 -32.98 -5.23
C ASP A 12 11.84 -31.98 -5.15
N LEU A 13 11.61 -30.82 -4.52
CA LEU A 13 12.65 -29.83 -4.24
C LEU A 13 13.63 -30.32 -3.15
N ALA A 14 13.12 -30.95 -2.09
CA ALA A 14 13.94 -31.52 -1.03
C ALA A 14 14.86 -32.65 -1.56
N ALA A 15 14.31 -33.56 -2.36
CA ALA A 15 15.10 -34.63 -3.00
C ALA A 15 16.17 -34.09 -3.95
N SER A 16 15.87 -32.99 -4.67
CA SER A 16 16.85 -32.30 -5.52
C SER A 16 17.97 -31.63 -4.71
N MET A 17 17.66 -31.08 -3.53
CA MET A 17 18.66 -30.45 -2.66
C MET A 17 19.58 -31.48 -2.00
N ASP A 18 19.04 -32.62 -1.54
CA ASP A 18 19.85 -33.74 -1.02
C ASP A 18 20.84 -34.25 -2.07
N THR A 19 20.36 -34.46 -3.29
CA THR A 19 21.22 -34.91 -4.39
C THR A 19 22.34 -33.90 -4.70
N ALA A 20 22.07 -32.60 -4.58
CA ALA A 20 23.06 -31.55 -4.77
C ALA A 20 24.09 -31.49 -3.62
N LEU A 21 23.65 -31.71 -2.38
CA LEU A 21 24.50 -31.80 -1.19
C LEU A 21 25.44 -33.01 -1.26
N ASP A 22 24.93 -34.18 -1.65
CA ASP A 22 25.74 -35.38 -1.85
C ASP A 22 26.79 -35.19 -2.96
N THR A 23 26.40 -34.52 -4.04
CA THR A 23 27.31 -34.18 -5.14
C THR A 23 28.40 -33.19 -4.68
N ALA A 24 28.05 -32.20 -3.85
CA ALA A 24 29.00 -31.25 -3.29
C ALA A 24 29.95 -31.91 -2.27
N ALA A 25 29.46 -32.85 -1.46
CA ALA A 25 30.26 -33.63 -0.53
C ALA A 25 31.26 -34.53 -1.26
N ALA A 26 30.86 -35.14 -2.38
CA ALA A 26 31.75 -35.92 -3.23
C ALA A 26 32.81 -35.06 -3.95
N ALA A 27 32.48 -33.81 -4.30
CA ALA A 27 33.39 -32.88 -4.95
C ALA A 27 34.47 -32.29 -4.01
N LEU A 28 34.21 -32.26 -2.70
CA LEU A 28 35.07 -31.63 -1.70
C LEU A 28 36.25 -32.49 -1.20
N GLY A 29 36.50 -33.67 -1.81
CA GLY A 29 37.72 -34.47 -1.68
C GLY A 29 38.52 -34.33 -0.38
N SER A 30 38.30 -35.24 0.58
CA SER A 30 39.16 -35.48 1.76
C SER A 30 39.74 -34.22 2.42
N LEU A 31 38.94 -33.54 3.26
CA LEU A 31 39.42 -32.54 4.21
C LEU A 31 40.24 -33.22 5.31
N ASP A 32 41.52 -33.46 5.02
CA ASP A 32 42.50 -33.96 5.97
C ASP A 32 42.69 -32.92 7.09
N GLY A 33 42.24 -33.27 8.30
CA GLY A 33 42.24 -32.40 9.48
C GLY A 33 40.86 -31.99 10.02
N VAL A 34 39.77 -32.37 9.37
CA VAL A 34 38.41 -32.20 9.90
C VAL A 34 37.93 -33.54 10.47
N VAL A 35 37.58 -33.53 11.75
CA VAL A 35 37.08 -34.68 12.52
C VAL A 35 35.94 -35.36 11.75
N VAL A 36 36.21 -36.56 11.23
CA VAL A 36 35.18 -37.39 10.60
C VAL A 36 34.49 -38.18 11.71
N PRO A 37 33.19 -37.99 11.96
CA PRO A 37 32.47 -38.80 12.94
C PRO A 37 32.50 -40.28 12.52
N SER A 38 32.79 -41.17 13.46
CA SER A 38 32.88 -42.61 13.19
C SER A 38 31.51 -43.23 12.86
N SER A 39 30.44 -42.60 13.36
CA SER A 39 29.08 -42.85 12.94
C SER A 39 28.21 -41.62 13.17
N ILE A 40 27.22 -41.42 12.29
CA ILE A 40 26.11 -40.48 12.48
C ILE A 40 24.85 -41.33 12.43
N THR A 41 24.10 -41.37 13.54
CA THR A 41 22.77 -41.97 13.58
C THR A 41 21.75 -40.88 13.86
N SER A 42 20.72 -40.81 13.03
CA SER A 42 19.59 -39.90 13.20
C SER A 42 18.36 -40.66 13.67
N SER A 43 17.69 -40.10 14.67
CA SER A 43 16.29 -40.40 14.99
C SER A 43 15.52 -39.10 14.93
N THR A 44 14.20 -39.16 15.01
CA THR A 44 13.26 -38.12 14.57
C THR A 44 13.72 -36.68 14.88
N ASN A 45 14.26 -36.38 16.07
CA ASN A 45 14.71 -35.03 16.46
C ASN A 45 16.10 -34.99 17.15
N THR A 46 16.95 -36.02 17.00
CA THR A 46 18.29 -36.02 17.63
C THR A 46 19.33 -36.59 16.68
N VAL A 47 20.42 -35.86 16.52
CA VAL A 47 21.63 -36.32 15.83
C VAL A 47 22.70 -36.59 16.87
N THR A 48 23.14 -37.84 16.94
CA THR A 48 24.26 -38.26 17.80
C THR A 48 25.49 -38.41 16.92
N PHE A 49 26.60 -37.81 17.34
CA PHE A 49 27.89 -38.04 16.71
C PHE A 49 28.85 -38.66 17.72
N GLU A 50 29.46 -39.76 17.29
CA GLU A 50 30.57 -40.39 18.00
C GLU A 50 31.87 -40.03 17.30
N ILE A 51 32.86 -39.63 18.09
CA ILE A 51 34.23 -39.38 17.63
C ILE A 51 35.09 -40.52 18.19
N ALA A 52 35.95 -41.11 17.37
CA ALA A 52 36.84 -42.18 17.81
C ALA A 52 37.89 -41.69 18.84
N ASP A 53 38.55 -42.62 19.52
CA ASP A 53 39.70 -42.41 20.41
C ASP A 53 39.44 -41.65 21.73
N GLY A 54 38.25 -41.82 22.31
CA GLY A 54 37.96 -41.36 23.68
C GLY A 54 37.83 -39.84 23.84
N LEU A 55 37.71 -39.13 22.73
CA LEU A 55 37.34 -37.71 22.69
C LEU A 55 35.86 -37.53 23.02
N PRO A 56 35.45 -36.35 23.54
CA PRO A 56 34.08 -36.12 23.98
C PRO A 56 33.09 -36.24 22.81
N SER A 57 32.24 -37.26 22.86
CA SER A 57 31.07 -37.41 22.00
C SER A 57 29.92 -36.53 22.47
N GLY A 58 28.99 -36.22 21.56
CA GLY A 58 27.93 -35.26 21.82
C GLY A 58 26.61 -35.65 21.17
N THR A 59 25.52 -35.15 21.74
CA THR A 59 24.19 -35.20 21.13
C THR A 59 23.78 -33.77 20.79
N VAL A 60 23.29 -33.58 19.57
CA VAL A 60 22.63 -32.35 19.15
C VAL A 60 21.16 -32.69 19.02
N THR A 61 20.38 -32.21 19.97
CA THR A 61 18.93 -32.20 19.85
C THR A 61 18.58 -31.09 18.87
N VAL A 62 18.05 -31.48 17.71
CA VAL A 62 17.40 -30.52 16.83
C VAL A 62 16.01 -30.36 17.43
N SER A 63 15.85 -29.37 18.31
CA SER A 63 14.51 -28.88 18.59
C SER A 63 13.90 -28.49 17.24
N ASP A 64 12.70 -29.00 16.97
CA ASP A 64 11.87 -28.53 15.86
C ASP A 64 12.07 -27.02 15.75
N PRO A 65 12.31 -26.43 14.56
CA PRO A 65 12.14 -25.01 14.45
C PRO A 65 10.73 -24.77 15.00
N GLU A 66 10.64 -24.05 16.13
CA GLU A 66 9.39 -23.47 16.56
C GLU A 66 8.79 -22.90 15.28
N THR A 67 7.61 -23.44 14.92
CA THR A 67 6.80 -23.09 13.75
C THR A 67 7.34 -21.84 13.07
N PRO A 68 7.87 -21.94 11.83
CA PRO A 68 8.80 -21.00 11.24
C PRO A 68 8.45 -19.62 11.71
N ASP A 69 9.26 -19.11 12.65
CA ASP A 69 8.99 -17.95 13.51
C ASP A 69 7.87 -17.18 12.86
N GLY A 70 6.64 -17.54 13.28
CA GLY A 70 5.48 -16.90 12.73
C GLY A 70 5.86 -15.45 12.85
N LEU A 71 5.79 -14.70 11.76
CA LEU A 71 5.63 -13.28 11.93
C LEU A 71 4.24 -13.14 12.58
N GLU A 72 4.09 -13.58 13.84
CA GLU A 72 3.35 -12.89 14.87
C GLU A 72 4.06 -11.54 14.93
N ILE A 73 3.75 -10.70 13.93
CA ILE A 73 3.23 -9.40 14.27
C ILE A 73 2.18 -9.72 15.31
N GLU A 74 2.59 -9.60 16.56
CA GLU A 74 1.70 -9.58 17.69
C GLU A 74 0.66 -8.54 17.29
N ARG A 75 -0.50 -8.99 16.78
CA ARG A 75 -1.66 -8.17 16.54
C ARG A 75 -2.19 -7.85 17.93
N THR A 76 -1.41 -7.10 18.69
CA THR A 76 -2.01 -6.02 19.46
C THR A 76 -2.89 -5.30 18.45
N ASP A 77 -4.15 -5.06 18.82
CA ASP A 77 -5.11 -4.28 18.05
C ASP A 77 -4.63 -2.83 17.92
N ALA A 78 -3.44 -2.63 17.33
CA ALA A 78 -2.89 -1.35 16.99
C ALA A 78 -3.80 -0.83 15.88
N ASP A 79 -4.66 0.10 16.27
CA ASP A 79 -5.52 0.84 15.36
C ASP A 79 -4.65 1.52 14.30
N VAL A 80 -4.52 0.84 13.15
CA VAL A 80 -3.71 1.28 12.01
C VAL A 80 -4.20 2.64 11.51
N GLY A 81 -5.51 2.91 11.60
CA GLY A 81 -6.08 4.21 11.26
C GLY A 81 -5.53 5.30 12.16
N SER A 82 -5.58 5.11 13.48
CA SER A 82 -5.02 6.06 14.46
C SER A 82 -3.51 6.25 14.27
N ALA A 83 -2.77 5.16 14.02
CA ALA A 83 -1.31 5.25 13.82
C ALA A 83 -0.96 6.03 12.54
N LEU A 84 -1.65 5.79 11.43
CA LEU A 84 -1.41 6.52 10.19
C LEU A 84 -1.81 8.00 10.33
N LEU A 85 -2.92 8.29 11.00
CA LEU A 85 -3.36 9.65 11.26
C LEU A 85 -2.38 10.42 12.17
N ALA A 86 -1.91 9.79 13.25
CA ALA A 86 -0.94 10.39 14.16
C ALA A 86 0.37 10.76 13.46
N ASN A 87 0.80 9.95 12.48
CA ASN A 87 1.98 10.22 11.66
C ASN A 87 1.70 11.11 10.44
N SER A 88 0.45 11.55 10.23
CA SER A 88 0.04 12.45 9.15
C SER A 88 0.44 11.97 7.75
N TYR A 89 0.17 10.70 7.44
CA TYR A 89 0.43 10.14 6.10
C TYR A 89 -0.49 10.76 5.05
N ASN A 90 -0.04 11.84 4.41
CA ASN A 90 -0.83 12.65 3.48
C ASN A 90 -0.89 12.10 2.04
N ARG A 91 -0.16 11.01 1.74
CA ARG A 91 -0.17 10.30 0.45
C ARG A 91 -0.77 8.90 0.53
N THR A 92 -1.30 8.53 1.70
CA THR A 92 -1.84 7.19 1.95
C THR A 92 -3.31 7.30 2.29
N SER A 93 -4.16 6.48 1.66
CA SER A 93 -5.56 6.33 2.05
C SER A 93 -5.81 4.93 2.57
N LEU A 94 -6.44 4.81 3.73
CA LEU A 94 -6.87 3.51 4.26
C LEU A 94 -8.35 3.26 3.93
N TRP A 95 -8.67 2.02 3.55
CA TRP A 95 -10.01 1.57 3.19
C TRP A 95 -10.37 0.32 3.99
N TYR A 96 -11.49 0.37 4.69
CA TYR A 96 -12.07 -0.74 5.41
C TYR A 96 -13.03 -1.52 4.50
N HIS A 97 -12.84 -2.83 4.47
CA HIS A 97 -13.79 -3.80 3.94
C HIS A 97 -13.80 -5.05 4.83
N PRO A 98 -14.96 -5.67 5.09
CA PRO A 98 -15.04 -6.88 5.92
C PRO A 98 -14.57 -8.16 5.21
N THR A 99 -14.30 -8.12 3.91
CA THR A 99 -14.03 -9.32 3.09
C THR A 99 -13.01 -9.03 2.00
N ASP A 100 -11.96 -9.83 1.90
CA ASP A 100 -10.89 -9.58 0.91
C ASP A 100 -11.26 -10.05 -0.51
N ALA A 101 -12.28 -10.90 -0.64
CA ALA A 101 -12.71 -11.50 -1.92
C ALA A 101 -13.26 -10.47 -2.93
N ASP A 102 -13.71 -9.30 -2.47
CA ASP A 102 -14.36 -8.30 -3.32
C ASP A 102 -13.38 -7.35 -4.02
N LEU A 103 -12.07 -7.48 -3.76
CA LEU A 103 -11.00 -6.65 -4.35
C LEU A 103 -11.33 -5.16 -4.29
N LEU A 104 -11.79 -4.68 -3.13
CA LEU A 104 -12.31 -3.32 -2.94
C LEU A 104 -11.36 -2.26 -3.51
N ALA A 105 -10.07 -2.38 -3.20
CA ALA A 105 -9.06 -1.43 -3.63
C ALA A 105 -9.05 -1.25 -5.16
N GLU A 106 -9.07 -2.35 -5.92
CA GLU A 106 -9.08 -2.30 -7.38
C GLU A 106 -10.36 -1.64 -7.92
N ARG A 107 -11.51 -1.96 -7.31
CA ARG A 107 -12.83 -1.44 -7.73
C ARG A 107 -12.98 0.04 -7.45
N VAL A 108 -12.53 0.49 -6.27
CA VAL A 108 -12.49 1.90 -5.89
C VAL A 108 -11.57 2.67 -6.83
N MET A 109 -10.35 2.17 -7.04
CA MET A 109 -9.37 2.83 -7.91
C MET A 109 -9.89 2.92 -9.35
N SER A 110 -10.38 1.82 -9.93
CA SER A 110 -10.93 1.83 -11.28
C SER A 110 -12.09 2.83 -11.44
N ARG A 111 -12.99 2.91 -10.45
CA ARG A 111 -14.15 3.80 -10.51
C ARG A 111 -13.78 5.27 -10.28
N CYS A 112 -12.88 5.55 -9.34
CA CYS A 112 -12.58 6.90 -8.88
C CYS A 112 -11.40 7.56 -9.61
N PHE A 113 -10.48 6.79 -10.21
CA PHE A 113 -9.34 7.29 -10.99
C PHE A 113 -9.53 7.23 -12.51
N GLY A 114 -10.64 6.68 -13.01
CA GLY A 114 -10.87 6.51 -14.44
C GLY A 114 -11.18 7.78 -15.25
N THR A 115 -10.92 8.97 -14.72
CA THR A 115 -11.27 10.26 -15.35
C THR A 115 -10.04 11.03 -15.81
N ASN A 116 -10.19 11.84 -16.86
CA ASN A 116 -9.13 12.75 -17.29
C ASN A 116 -9.07 13.97 -16.36
N LEU A 117 -7.95 14.12 -15.65
CA LEU A 117 -7.70 15.22 -14.72
C LEU A 117 -7.66 16.59 -15.42
N ASP A 118 -7.33 16.67 -16.71
CA ASP A 118 -7.37 17.95 -17.42
C ASP A 118 -8.79 18.46 -17.67
N GLN A 119 -9.79 17.60 -17.49
CA GLN A 119 -11.19 17.92 -17.75
C GLN A 119 -12.02 17.99 -16.47
N GLN A 120 -11.64 17.22 -15.44
CA GLN A 120 -12.41 17.15 -14.21
C GLN A 120 -11.56 16.64 -13.04
N GLN A 121 -11.75 17.26 -11.87
CA GLN A 121 -11.25 16.76 -10.60
C GLN A 121 -11.83 15.40 -10.21
N LEU A 122 -11.02 14.56 -9.54
CA LEU A 122 -11.48 13.28 -8.99
C LEU A 122 -12.56 13.46 -7.92
N SER A 123 -13.54 12.55 -7.94
CA SER A 123 -14.57 12.45 -6.91
C SER A 123 -14.59 11.03 -6.36
N TRP A 124 -14.21 10.91 -5.09
CA TRP A 124 -14.03 9.64 -4.40
C TRP A 124 -15.25 9.21 -3.59
N GLY A 125 -15.98 10.19 -3.06
CA GLY A 125 -17.15 9.96 -2.23
C GLY A 125 -18.41 9.61 -2.99
N TYR A 126 -19.29 8.88 -2.32
CA TYR A 126 -20.67 8.63 -2.72
C TYR A 126 -20.82 7.92 -4.06
N LYS A 127 -19.89 7.01 -4.37
CA LYS A 127 -19.94 6.17 -5.57
C LYS A 127 -20.43 4.78 -5.22
N GLN A 128 -21.26 4.22 -6.11
CA GLN A 128 -21.54 2.80 -6.11
C GLN A 128 -20.43 2.06 -6.84
N LEU A 129 -20.06 0.90 -6.33
CA LEU A 129 -19.06 0.01 -6.92
C LEU A 129 -19.76 -1.22 -7.46
N VAL A 130 -19.41 -1.61 -8.69
CA VAL A 130 -19.92 -2.83 -9.31
C VAL A 130 -19.01 -4.00 -8.90
N GLY A 131 -19.61 -5.10 -8.45
CA GLY A 131 -18.87 -6.32 -8.08
C GLY A 131 -18.19 -6.26 -6.71
N VAL A 132 -18.57 -5.31 -5.85
CA VAL A 132 -18.19 -5.29 -4.43
C VAL A 132 -19.43 -5.57 -3.60
N THR A 133 -19.36 -6.57 -2.72
CA THR A 133 -20.49 -7.05 -1.96
C THR A 133 -20.68 -6.18 -0.72
N GLY A 134 -21.52 -5.14 -0.84
CA GLY A 134 -21.90 -4.28 0.28
C GLY A 134 -22.92 -4.94 1.24
N THR A 135 -22.82 -6.23 1.56
CA THR A 135 -23.86 -6.92 2.35
C THR A 135 -23.70 -6.74 3.86
N THR A 136 -22.49 -6.44 4.34
CA THR A 136 -22.26 -6.23 5.78
C THR A 136 -22.55 -4.79 6.14
N THR A 137 -23.65 -4.57 6.83
CA THR A 137 -24.07 -3.23 7.28
C THR A 137 -23.17 -2.74 8.42
N LEU A 138 -22.67 -1.52 8.30
CA LEU A 138 -21.97 -0.84 9.41
C LEU A 138 -22.98 -0.15 10.32
N SER A 139 -22.79 -0.32 11.64
CA SER A 139 -23.50 0.51 12.62
C SER A 139 -23.04 1.97 12.51
N SER A 140 -23.89 2.93 12.89
CA SER A 140 -23.52 4.34 12.95
C SER A 140 -22.30 4.59 13.84
N THR A 141 -22.17 3.83 14.95
CA THR A 141 -21.03 3.92 15.86
C THR A 141 -19.74 3.49 15.19
N THR A 142 -19.76 2.35 14.49
CA THR A 142 -18.59 1.84 13.75
C THR A 142 -18.20 2.79 12.61
N ALA A 143 -19.18 3.27 11.84
CA ALA A 143 -18.94 4.22 10.77
C ALA A 143 -18.32 5.54 11.27
N ASN A 144 -18.74 6.02 12.44
CA ASN A 144 -18.15 7.20 13.08
C ASN A 144 -16.74 6.95 13.61
N ALA A 145 -16.49 5.77 14.20
CA ALA A 145 -15.15 5.39 14.65
C ALA A 145 -14.16 5.39 13.48
N LEU A 146 -14.51 4.77 12.35
CA LEU A 146 -13.69 4.79 11.13
C LEU A 146 -13.44 6.22 10.61
N ARG A 147 -14.48 7.07 10.61
CA ARG A 147 -14.33 8.48 10.19
C ARG A 147 -13.39 9.26 11.10
N ASN A 148 -13.45 9.05 12.41
CA ASN A 148 -12.61 9.76 13.37
C ASN A 148 -11.11 9.50 13.16
N VAL A 149 -10.76 8.37 12.55
CA VAL A 149 -9.37 8.02 12.19
C VAL A 149 -9.08 8.15 10.69
N ASN A 150 -9.92 8.89 9.97
CA ASN A 150 -9.83 9.16 8.53
C ASN A 150 -9.77 7.89 7.65
N VAL A 151 -10.43 6.81 8.08
CA VAL A 151 -10.55 5.57 7.31
C VAL A 151 -11.78 5.62 6.42
N ASN A 152 -11.58 5.30 5.14
CA ASN A 152 -12.64 5.18 4.15
C ASN A 152 -13.29 3.80 4.22
N TYR A 153 -14.49 3.65 3.68
CA TYR A 153 -15.18 2.37 3.64
C TYR A 153 -16.14 2.32 2.45
N PHE A 154 -16.56 1.11 2.09
CA PHE A 154 -17.70 0.85 1.21
C PHE A 154 -18.64 -0.11 1.92
N ALA A 155 -19.74 0.42 2.46
CA ALA A 155 -20.73 -0.39 3.17
C ALA A 155 -22.07 0.36 3.26
N PRO A 156 -23.19 -0.36 3.38
CA PRO A 156 -24.43 0.19 3.90
C PRO A 156 -24.21 0.71 5.32
N THR A 157 -24.88 1.80 5.68
CA THR A 157 -24.94 2.28 7.05
C THR A 157 -26.35 2.13 7.62
N VAL A 158 -26.44 1.69 8.87
CA VAL A 158 -27.70 1.66 9.62
C VAL A 158 -27.86 2.97 10.38
N SER A 159 -28.95 3.69 10.12
CA SER A 159 -29.28 4.91 10.85
C SER A 159 -29.67 4.59 12.30
N SER A 160 -29.67 5.61 13.17
CA SER A 160 -30.17 5.49 14.55
C SER A 160 -31.65 5.09 14.64
N GLN A 161 -32.40 5.18 13.53
CA GLN A 161 -33.80 4.78 13.41
C GLN A 161 -33.96 3.39 12.77
N GLY A 162 -32.87 2.64 12.56
CA GLY A 162 -32.89 1.29 11.98
C GLY A 162 -33.05 1.24 10.46
N GLN A 163 -32.94 2.36 9.75
CA GLN A 163 -33.00 2.40 8.28
C GLN A 163 -31.64 2.00 7.69
N ILE A 164 -31.63 1.07 6.73
CA ILE A 164 -30.42 0.64 6.02
C ILE A 164 -30.27 1.46 4.74
N SER A 165 -29.14 2.14 4.58
CA SER A 165 -28.80 2.86 3.34
C SER A 165 -28.23 1.91 2.27
N SER A 166 -28.17 2.34 1.01
CA SER A 166 -27.39 1.62 0.00
C SER A 166 -25.89 1.76 0.27
N ALA A 167 -25.09 0.79 -0.18
CA ALA A 167 -23.64 0.87 -0.07
C ALA A 167 -23.06 1.95 -1.01
N PHE A 168 -22.26 2.85 -0.43
CA PHE A 168 -21.52 3.88 -1.16
C PHE A 168 -20.12 4.03 -0.59
N THR A 169 -19.19 4.53 -1.40
CA THR A 169 -17.86 4.93 -0.93
C THR A 169 -17.94 6.09 0.06
N ALA A 170 -17.14 6.01 1.12
CA ALA A 170 -16.88 7.12 2.03
C ALA A 170 -16.24 8.32 1.30
N PRO A 171 -16.22 9.53 1.90
CA PRO A 171 -15.83 10.78 1.22
C PRO A 171 -14.48 10.78 0.48
N GLY A 172 -13.55 9.88 0.82
CA GLY A 172 -12.26 9.75 0.16
C GLY A 172 -11.20 10.64 0.79
N TRP A 173 -10.78 10.28 1.99
CA TRP A 173 -9.75 10.99 2.75
C TRP A 173 -8.42 10.24 2.73
N VAL A 174 -7.32 10.98 2.80
CA VAL A 174 -6.02 10.43 3.19
C VAL A 174 -5.93 10.31 4.71
N SER A 175 -5.00 9.49 5.20
CA SER A 175 -4.71 9.31 6.62
C SER A 175 -3.91 10.49 7.21
N ALA A 176 -4.34 11.72 6.92
CA ALA A 176 -3.77 12.97 7.41
C ALA A 176 -4.87 14.03 7.58
N GLY A 177 -4.50 15.15 8.21
CA GLY A 177 -5.40 16.26 8.46
C GLY A 177 -6.12 16.14 9.81
N ILE A 178 -7.28 16.78 9.92
CA ILE A 178 -8.06 16.79 11.16
C ILE A 178 -8.86 15.49 11.25
N ALA A 179 -8.83 14.83 12.39
CA ALA A 179 -9.65 13.66 12.71
C ALA A 179 -11.14 13.90 12.36
N GLY A 180 -11.76 13.03 11.57
CA GLY A 180 -13.17 13.15 11.19
C GLY A 180 -13.47 14.16 10.08
N GLN A 181 -12.47 14.90 9.61
CA GLN A 181 -12.60 15.84 8.49
C GLN A 181 -11.66 15.47 7.33
N GLY A 182 -10.51 14.87 7.65
CA GLY A 182 -9.51 14.39 6.70
C GLY A 182 -8.95 15.46 5.78
N THR A 183 -7.90 15.11 5.05
CA THR A 183 -7.56 15.81 3.82
C THR A 183 -8.16 15.02 2.65
N PRO A 184 -8.96 15.64 1.75
CA PRO A 184 -9.52 14.94 0.61
C PRO A 184 -8.42 14.42 -0.33
N ILE A 185 -8.55 13.17 -0.80
CA ILE A 185 -7.62 12.59 -1.80
C ILE A 185 -7.61 13.46 -3.06
N ALA A 186 -8.79 13.97 -3.47
CA ALA A 186 -8.93 14.87 -4.60
C ALA A 186 -8.07 16.14 -4.50
N ALA A 187 -7.91 16.71 -3.29
CA ALA A 187 -7.09 17.90 -3.09
C ALA A 187 -5.61 17.59 -3.30
N ILE A 188 -5.14 16.46 -2.76
CA ILE A 188 -3.77 15.98 -2.93
C ILE A 188 -3.46 15.69 -4.40
N THR A 189 -4.34 14.98 -5.09
CA THR A 189 -4.18 14.70 -6.53
C THR A 189 -4.22 15.97 -7.38
N SER A 190 -5.01 16.98 -6.99
CA SER A 190 -5.06 18.27 -7.70
C SER A 190 -3.74 19.03 -7.60
N VAL A 191 -3.08 18.99 -6.43
CA VAL A 191 -1.75 19.59 -6.24
C VAL A 191 -0.71 18.87 -7.10
N ASP A 192 -0.72 17.53 -7.12
CA ASP A 192 0.21 16.75 -7.95
C ASP A 192 0.00 17.01 -9.44
N TRP A 193 -1.27 17.06 -9.87
CA TRP A 193 -1.61 17.36 -11.25
C TRP A 193 -1.10 18.74 -11.65
N MET A 194 -1.26 19.76 -10.80
CA MET A 194 -0.71 21.09 -11.08
C MET A 194 0.82 21.08 -11.18
N HIS A 195 1.51 20.41 -10.26
CA HIS A 195 2.97 20.29 -10.32
C HIS A 195 3.42 19.60 -11.61
N ALA A 196 2.81 18.47 -11.96
CA ALA A 196 3.12 17.75 -13.18
C ALA A 196 2.88 18.60 -14.44
N ARG A 197 1.73 19.30 -14.53
CA ARG A 197 1.42 20.15 -15.69
C ARG A 197 2.32 21.37 -15.80
N LEU A 198 2.72 21.96 -14.68
CA LEU A 198 3.70 23.05 -14.67
C LEU A 198 5.08 22.56 -15.15
N GLU A 199 5.55 21.43 -14.63
CA GLU A 199 6.83 20.83 -15.03
C GLU A 199 6.84 20.46 -16.52
N GLU A 200 5.79 19.78 -17.00
CA GLU A 200 5.65 19.42 -18.40
C GLU A 200 5.58 20.66 -19.31
N GLY A 201 4.80 21.67 -18.92
CA GLY A 201 4.65 22.91 -19.68
C GLY A 201 5.96 23.68 -19.79
N LEU A 202 6.69 23.83 -18.68
CA LEU A 202 7.98 24.51 -18.64
C LEU A 202 9.05 23.72 -19.39
N LEU A 203 9.10 22.40 -19.21
CA LEU A 203 10.02 21.54 -19.95
C LEU A 203 9.76 21.62 -21.46
N ASN A 204 8.49 21.56 -21.87
CA ASN A 204 8.11 21.67 -23.29
C ASN A 204 8.49 23.05 -23.86
N MET A 205 8.38 24.12 -23.07
CA MET A 205 8.88 25.45 -23.45
C MET A 205 10.40 25.42 -23.69
N PHE A 206 11.19 24.86 -22.77
CA PHE A 206 12.64 24.75 -22.93
C PHE A 206 13.07 23.85 -24.10
N LEU A 207 12.36 22.75 -24.34
CA LEU A 207 12.68 21.80 -25.41
C LEU A 207 12.35 22.33 -26.81
N ARG A 208 11.35 23.21 -26.94
CA ARG A 208 10.92 23.77 -28.23
C ARG A 208 11.68 25.02 -28.63
N GLU A 209 12.40 25.65 -27.70
CA GLU A 209 13.20 26.82 -28.04
C GLU A 209 14.51 26.38 -28.72
N PRO A 210 14.76 26.80 -29.98
CA PRO A 210 16.01 26.45 -30.67
C PRO A 210 17.24 27.15 -30.07
N ASN A 211 17.03 28.21 -29.27
CA ASN A 211 18.06 28.96 -28.57
C ASN A 211 17.90 28.83 -27.05
N ALA A 212 18.88 29.33 -26.29
CA ALA A 212 18.68 29.46 -24.84
C ALA A 212 17.53 30.44 -24.57
N ILE A 213 16.61 30.07 -23.67
CA ILE A 213 15.64 31.01 -23.11
C ILE A 213 16.39 31.89 -22.12
N PHE A 214 16.60 33.14 -22.49
CA PHE A 214 17.25 34.12 -21.62
C PHE A 214 16.31 34.56 -20.50
N LEU A 215 16.87 34.90 -19.34
CA LEU A 215 16.12 35.48 -18.21
C LEU A 215 15.84 36.98 -18.43
N ASP A 216 15.43 37.33 -19.65
CA ASP A 216 14.97 38.66 -20.01
C ASP A 216 13.43 38.74 -19.91
N LYS A 217 12.88 39.92 -20.21
CA LYS A 217 11.44 40.15 -20.09
C LYS A 217 10.61 39.21 -20.96
N ASP A 218 11.11 38.83 -22.13
CA ASP A 218 10.39 37.98 -23.08
C ASP A 218 10.45 36.51 -22.63
N GLY A 219 11.60 36.03 -22.14
CA GLY A 219 11.74 34.71 -21.55
C GLY A 219 10.90 34.53 -20.28
N ILE A 220 10.88 35.54 -19.39
CA ILE A 220 10.02 35.54 -18.20
C ILE A 220 8.53 35.55 -18.60
N GLY A 221 8.14 36.38 -19.58
CA GLY A 221 6.76 36.44 -20.06
C GLY A 221 6.25 35.10 -20.63
N ARG A 222 7.12 34.33 -21.29
CA ARG A 222 6.79 32.99 -21.79
C ARG A 222 6.56 32.00 -20.65
N ALA A 223 7.44 31.99 -19.64
CA ALA A 223 7.25 31.15 -18.46
C ALA A 223 5.96 31.51 -17.70
N GLU A 224 5.66 32.80 -17.54
CA GLU A 224 4.40 33.25 -16.96
C GLU A 224 3.18 32.79 -17.75
N SER A 225 3.24 32.78 -19.08
CA SER A 225 2.15 32.28 -19.93
C SER A 225 1.85 30.81 -19.64
N VAL A 226 2.90 29.97 -19.57
CA VAL A 226 2.76 28.55 -19.23
C VAL A 226 2.07 28.37 -17.88
N VAL A 227 2.51 29.13 -16.87
CA VAL A 227 1.88 29.07 -15.54
C VAL A 227 0.41 29.48 -15.61
N ARG A 228 0.08 30.58 -16.30
CA ARG A 228 -1.31 31.04 -16.44
C ARG A 228 -2.19 30.02 -17.15
N ASP A 229 -1.69 29.36 -18.19
CA ASP A 229 -2.42 28.35 -18.95
C ASP A 229 -2.75 27.12 -18.08
N VAL A 230 -1.81 26.66 -17.25
CA VAL A 230 -2.05 25.57 -16.29
C VAL A 230 -3.09 25.96 -15.25
N PHE A 231 -3.01 27.17 -14.69
CA PHE A 231 -4.01 27.66 -13.74
C PHE A 231 -5.40 27.82 -14.37
N ALA A 232 -5.48 28.28 -15.62
CA ALA A 232 -6.72 28.38 -16.36
C ALA A 232 -7.34 26.99 -16.60
N THR A 233 -6.52 26.01 -16.97
CA THR A 233 -6.95 24.62 -17.13
C THR A 233 -7.43 24.05 -15.79
N GLY A 234 -6.71 24.30 -14.70
CA GLY A 234 -7.08 23.83 -13.37
C GLY A 234 -8.38 24.45 -12.86
N LEU A 235 -8.65 25.71 -13.19
CA LEU A 235 -9.93 26.35 -12.89
C LEU A 235 -11.08 25.75 -13.70
N ALA A 236 -10.86 25.46 -14.99
CA ALA A 236 -11.87 24.86 -15.86
C ALA A 236 -12.21 23.41 -15.47
N ALA A 237 -11.24 22.68 -14.91
CA ALA A 237 -11.39 21.30 -14.45
C ALA A 237 -11.81 21.17 -12.98
N ASP A 238 -12.19 22.28 -12.31
CA ASP A 238 -12.58 22.33 -10.89
C ASP A 238 -11.48 21.91 -9.88
N HIS A 239 -10.21 21.93 -10.29
CA HIS A 239 -9.08 21.76 -9.36
C HIS A 239 -8.86 23.00 -8.48
N LEU A 240 -9.22 24.17 -8.98
CA LEU A 240 -9.11 25.46 -8.31
C LEU A 240 -10.48 26.10 -8.15
N SER A 241 -10.68 26.82 -7.06
CA SER A 241 -11.89 27.64 -6.87
C SER A 241 -11.56 29.10 -7.14
N ASN A 242 -12.46 29.81 -7.84
CA ASN A 242 -12.38 31.27 -7.95
C ASN A 242 -12.78 32.00 -6.65
N THR A 243 -13.18 31.24 -5.61
CA THR A 243 -13.68 31.80 -4.36
C THR A 243 -12.50 32.32 -3.53
N VAL A 244 -12.47 33.63 -3.30
CA VAL A 244 -11.56 34.23 -2.32
C VAL A 244 -11.97 33.72 -0.93
N VAL A 245 -11.20 32.81 -0.35
CA VAL A 245 -11.35 32.41 1.06
C VAL A 245 -10.95 33.61 1.91
N ARG A 246 -11.92 34.47 2.25
CA ARG A 246 -11.70 35.52 3.24
C ARG A 246 -11.47 34.83 4.58
N PRO A 247 -10.36 35.10 5.30
CA PRO A 247 -10.17 34.54 6.62
C PRO A 247 -11.35 34.98 7.48
N VAL A 248 -12.06 34.01 8.07
CA VAL A 248 -13.13 34.27 9.02
C VAL A 248 -12.50 35.03 10.18
N LYS A 249 -12.73 36.34 10.24
CA LYS A 249 -12.43 37.14 11.41
C LYS A 249 -13.36 36.60 12.50
N THR A 250 -12.83 35.77 13.39
CA THR A 250 -13.54 35.39 14.61
C THR A 250 -13.87 36.68 15.35
N MET A 251 -15.13 37.12 15.26
CA MET A 251 -15.64 38.13 16.17
C MET A 251 -15.58 37.51 17.56
N ARG A 252 -14.64 37.96 18.39
CA ARG A 252 -14.72 37.74 19.83
C ARG A 252 -16.03 38.40 20.27
N ALA A 253 -17.00 37.58 20.65
CA ALA A 253 -18.11 38.05 21.46
C ALA A 253 -17.54 38.49 22.82
N TRP A 254 -17.96 39.70 23.19
CA TRP A 254 -17.74 40.48 24.41
C TRP A 254 -17.30 39.71 25.65
#